data_AF-A0AAF0JB61-F1
#
_entry.id   AF-A0AAF0JB61-F1
#
_cell.length_a   1.000
_cell.length_b   1.000
_cell.length_c   1.000
_cell.angle_alpha   90.00
_cell.angle_beta   90.00
_cell.angle_gamma   90.00
#
_symmetry.space_group_name_H-M   'P 1'
#
loop_
_entity.id
_entity.type
_entity.pdbx_description
1 polymer ?
#
loop_
_entity_poly.entity_id
_entity_poly.type
_entity_poly.pdbx_seq_one_letter_code
_entity_poly.pdbx_strand_id
1 'polypeptide(L)'
;MKFAVALTLAFAGLAAASPIVRRDTIAHCGQSTGGDIDVDQIRSQVENAPTQSTGGHSYPHQFYNYEKIPLSSDCDGASMMLELPIFADGHPYNLQHGEQPGAVRAIYSADNNALCAVVAHNNNNGDFHLCSTN
;
A
#
# COMPACT_ATOMS: atom_id res chain seq x y z
N MET A 1 -53.53 -34.64 32.71
CA MET A 1 -53.36 -33.69 31.59
C MET A 1 -52.76 -32.40 32.13
N LYS A 2 -51.52 -32.06 31.79
CA LYS A 2 -50.95 -30.71 31.98
C LYS A 2 -49.99 -30.45 30.82
N PHE A 3 -50.42 -29.65 29.85
CA PHE A 3 -49.62 -29.20 28.73
C PHE A 3 -48.88 -27.94 29.15
N ALA A 4 -47.54 -27.97 29.12
CA ALA A 4 -46.71 -26.77 29.26
C ALA A 4 -46.41 -26.26 27.84
N VAL A 5 -46.89 -25.06 27.53
CA VAL A 5 -46.65 -24.37 26.26
C VAL A 5 -45.29 -23.67 26.34
N ALA A 6 -44.35 -24.04 25.47
CA ALA A 6 -43.07 -23.37 25.32
C ALA A 6 -43.23 -22.19 24.33
N LEU A 7 -42.94 -20.98 24.80
CA LEU A 7 -42.96 -19.75 24.00
C LEU A 7 -41.56 -19.52 23.40
N THR A 8 -41.38 -19.81 22.11
CA THR A 8 -40.15 -19.53 21.36
C THR A 8 -40.20 -18.11 20.78
N LEU A 9 -39.45 -17.19 21.38
CA LEU A 9 -39.19 -15.86 20.82
C LEU A 9 -38.14 -15.97 19.71
N ALA A 10 -38.57 -15.90 18.45
CA ALA A 10 -37.68 -15.82 17.30
C ALA A 10 -37.18 -14.37 17.13
N PHE A 11 -35.92 -14.12 17.47
CA PHE A 11 -35.22 -12.88 17.13
C PHE A 11 -34.86 -12.91 15.63
N ALA A 12 -35.58 -12.15 14.81
CA ALA A 12 -35.19 -11.88 13.43
C ALA A 12 -34.11 -10.80 13.42
N GLY A 13 -32.85 -11.18 13.26
CA GLY A 13 -31.74 -10.24 13.10
C GLY A 13 -31.78 -9.58 11.72
N LEU A 14 -31.93 -8.26 11.67
CA LEU A 14 -31.71 -7.45 10.47
C LEU A 14 -30.20 -7.32 10.24
N ALA A 15 -29.65 -8.10 9.32
CA ALA A 15 -28.29 -7.92 8.83
C ALA A 15 -28.26 -6.69 7.91
N ALA A 16 -27.82 -5.54 8.42
CA ALA A 16 -27.48 -4.39 7.58
C ALA A 16 -26.18 -4.72 6.84
N ALA A 17 -26.27 -5.04 5.55
CA ALA A 17 -25.10 -5.17 4.69
C ALA A 17 -24.56 -3.77 4.38
N SER A 18 -23.42 -3.42 4.95
CA SER A 18 -22.68 -2.21 4.55
C SER A 18 -22.25 -2.35 3.09
N PRO A 19 -22.43 -1.33 2.24
CA PRO A 19 -21.93 -1.38 0.87
C PRO A 19 -20.41 -1.51 0.89
N ILE A 20 -19.89 -2.55 0.23
CA ILE A 20 -18.46 -2.69 -0.05
C ILE A 20 -18.12 -1.64 -1.11
N VAL A 21 -17.57 -0.50 -0.67
CA VAL A 21 -16.98 0.46 -1.57
C VAL A 21 -15.69 -0.17 -2.10
N ARG A 22 -15.70 -0.63 -3.36
CA ARG A 22 -14.48 -1.07 -4.03
C ARG A 22 -13.63 0.18 -4.24
N ARG A 23 -12.58 0.39 -3.44
CA ARG A 23 -11.54 1.36 -3.78
C ARG A 23 -10.85 0.84 -5.02
N ASP A 24 -10.56 1.69 -5.98
CA ASP A 24 -9.69 1.29 -7.08
C ASP A 24 -8.34 0.89 -6.48
N THR A 25 -7.96 -0.35 -6.74
CA THR A 25 -6.72 -0.94 -6.25
C THR A 25 -5.62 -0.79 -7.29
N ILE A 26 -5.91 -0.23 -8.47
CA ILE A 26 -4.94 -0.10 -9.54
C ILE A 26 -4.32 1.31 -9.50
N ALA A 27 -3.02 1.37 -9.24
CA ALA A 27 -2.26 2.61 -9.33
C ALA A 27 -1.60 2.72 -10.72
N HIS A 28 -2.04 3.71 -11.49
CA HIS A 28 -1.52 4.01 -12.83
C HIS A 28 -0.31 4.94 -12.74
N CYS A 29 0.87 4.42 -13.09
CA CYS A 29 2.14 5.11 -12.91
C CYS A 29 2.72 5.72 -14.20
N GLY A 30 2.12 5.44 -15.35
CA GLY A 30 2.54 5.94 -16.66
C GLY A 30 3.11 4.85 -17.58
N GLN A 31 3.22 5.14 -18.88
CA GLN A 31 3.55 4.12 -19.89
C GLN A 31 4.99 3.56 -19.79
N SER A 32 5.90 4.27 -19.12
CA SER A 32 7.32 3.90 -19.00
C SER A 32 7.67 3.17 -17.69
N THR A 33 6.69 2.85 -16.83
CA THR A 33 6.94 2.30 -15.49
C THR A 33 6.90 0.77 -15.40
N GLY A 34 6.71 0.08 -16.54
CA GLY A 34 6.60 -1.37 -16.60
C GLY A 34 5.17 -1.90 -16.41
N GLY A 35 4.20 -1.03 -16.12
CA GLY A 35 2.78 -1.39 -15.99
C GLY A 35 2.10 -0.67 -14.82
N ASP A 36 0.81 -0.98 -14.64
CA ASP A 36 0.02 -0.56 -13.50
C ASP A 36 0.31 -1.45 -12.28
N ILE A 37 0.16 -0.89 -11.08
CA ILE A 37 0.35 -1.63 -9.83
C ILE A 37 -0.99 -2.04 -9.26
N ASP A 38 -1.18 -3.33 -9.00
CA ASP A 38 -2.25 -3.81 -8.11
C ASP A 38 -1.82 -3.62 -6.65
N VAL A 39 -2.37 -2.58 -6.01
CA VAL A 39 -2.09 -2.20 -4.61
C VAL A 39 -2.45 -3.33 -3.64
N ASP A 40 -3.46 -4.15 -3.95
CA ASP A 40 -3.81 -5.28 -3.09
C ASP A 40 -2.77 -6.40 -3.18
N GLN A 41 -2.16 -6.59 -4.37
CA GLN A 41 -1.10 -7.59 -4.56
C GLN A 41 0.18 -7.24 -3.80
N ILE A 42 0.53 -5.94 -3.73
CA ILE A 42 1.76 -5.49 -3.05
C ILE A 42 1.55 -5.21 -1.56
N ARG A 43 0.31 -5.23 -1.06
CA ARG A 43 -0.02 -4.86 0.33
C ARG A 43 0.79 -5.65 1.35
N SER A 44 0.83 -6.97 1.20
CA SER A 44 1.57 -7.85 2.11
C SER A 44 3.08 -7.57 2.09
N GLN A 45 3.62 -7.08 0.97
CA GLN A 45 5.03 -6.70 0.87
C GLN A 45 5.33 -5.48 1.73
N VAL A 46 4.44 -4.47 1.71
CA VAL A 46 4.56 -3.25 2.52
C VAL A 46 4.37 -3.55 4.01
N GLU A 47 3.36 -4.34 4.35
CA GLU A 47 3.06 -4.76 5.73
C GLU A 47 4.22 -5.52 6.38
N ASN A 48 5.03 -6.24 5.60
CA ASN A 48 6.18 -7.01 6.07
C ASN A 48 7.54 -6.36 5.73
N ALA A 49 7.54 -5.13 5.19
CA ALA A 49 8.76 -4.44 4.80
C ALA A 49 9.61 -4.05 6.02
N PRO A 50 10.95 -4.05 5.91
CA PRO A 50 11.82 -3.56 6.98
C PRO A 50 11.48 -2.11 7.34
N THR A 51 11.53 -1.77 8.63
CA THR A 51 11.23 -0.43 9.15
C THR A 51 12.47 0.43 9.37
N GLN A 52 13.65 -0.09 9.01
CA GLN A 52 14.91 0.64 9.12
C GLN A 52 15.41 1.02 7.73
N SER A 53 15.87 2.27 7.59
CA SER A 53 16.59 2.70 6.40
C SER A 53 17.92 1.96 6.31
N THR A 54 18.19 1.33 5.18
CA THR A 54 19.48 0.65 4.95
C THR A 54 20.64 1.64 4.74
N GLY A 55 20.33 2.89 4.38
CA GLY A 55 21.31 3.92 4.03
C GLY A 55 21.99 3.64 2.67
N GLY A 56 22.28 4.70 1.91
CA GLY A 56 22.94 4.58 0.61
C GLY A 56 21.98 4.22 -0.53
N HIS A 57 22.34 3.23 -1.37
CA HIS A 57 21.61 2.85 -2.59
C HIS A 57 20.79 1.55 -2.45
N SER A 58 20.77 0.97 -1.26
CA SER A 58 20.01 -0.25 -0.96
C SER A 58 18.59 0.08 -0.53
N TYR A 59 17.69 -0.91 -0.57
CA TYR A 59 16.30 -0.74 -0.16
C TYR A 59 15.97 -1.55 1.10
N PRO A 60 14.98 -1.10 1.90
CA PRO A 60 14.36 0.23 1.79
C PRO A 60 15.31 1.34 2.23
N HIS A 61 15.05 2.56 1.77
CA HIS A 61 15.78 3.76 2.21
C HIS A 61 14.83 4.94 2.37
N GLN A 62 15.33 6.00 3.01
CA GLN A 62 14.50 7.11 3.48
C GLN A 62 13.95 7.94 2.33
N PHE A 63 12.63 8.16 2.36
CA PHE A 63 11.91 9.06 1.47
C PHE A 63 11.70 10.43 2.13
N TYR A 64 12.12 11.51 1.47
CA TYR A 64 12.07 12.88 2.00
C TYR A 64 10.95 13.76 1.42
N ASN A 65 10.20 13.27 0.42
CA ASN A 65 9.11 13.99 -0.25
C ASN A 65 9.47 15.42 -0.74
N TYR A 66 10.57 15.56 -1.49
CA TYR A 66 11.01 16.86 -2.01
C TYR A 66 10.02 17.47 -3.01
N GLU A 67 9.30 16.62 -3.73
CA GLU A 67 8.30 16.95 -4.75
C GLU A 67 6.94 17.35 -4.15
N LYS A 68 6.79 17.25 -2.82
CA LYS A 68 5.54 17.57 -2.09
C LYS A 68 4.35 16.76 -2.60
N ILE A 69 4.58 15.49 -2.89
CA ILE A 69 3.55 14.52 -3.24
C ILE A 69 2.52 14.46 -2.11
N PRO A 70 1.21 14.52 -2.41
CA PRO A 70 0.19 14.35 -1.38
C PRO A 70 0.18 12.89 -0.94
N LEU A 71 0.44 12.68 0.35
CA LEU A 71 0.49 11.36 0.96
C LEU A 71 -0.82 11.06 1.70
N SER A 72 -1.10 9.77 1.91
CA SER A 72 -2.20 9.32 2.77
C SER A 72 -2.07 9.90 4.17
N SER A 73 -3.20 10.33 4.74
CA SER A 73 -3.28 10.77 6.13
C SER A 73 -2.90 9.69 7.14
N ASP A 74 -2.90 8.41 6.73
CA ASP A 74 -2.43 7.30 7.57
C ASP A 74 -0.94 7.40 7.93
N CYS A 75 -0.20 8.25 7.19
CA CYS A 75 1.22 8.55 7.43
C CYS A 75 1.45 9.94 8.06
N ASP A 76 0.39 10.64 8.46
CA ASP A 76 0.52 11.94 9.12
C ASP A 76 1.30 11.80 10.42
N GLY A 77 2.38 12.59 10.55
CA GLY A 77 3.24 12.57 11.72
C GLY A 77 4.18 11.37 11.82
N ALA A 78 4.30 10.56 10.77
CA ALA A 78 5.28 9.47 10.72
C ALA A 78 6.70 9.99 11.00
N SER A 79 7.44 9.29 11.85
CA SER A 79 8.81 9.67 12.24
C SER A 79 9.78 9.61 11.06
N MET A 80 9.52 8.71 10.12
CA MET A 80 10.27 8.50 8.90
C MET A 80 9.38 7.79 7.88
N MET A 81 9.56 8.14 6.61
CA MET A 81 9.00 7.41 5.48
C MET A 81 10.11 6.67 4.75
N LEU A 82 9.78 5.50 4.24
CA LEU A 82 10.67 4.64 3.49
C LEU A 82 10.08 4.42 2.10
N GLU A 83 10.94 4.26 1.11
CA GLU A 83 10.55 3.81 -0.23
C GLU A 83 11.04 2.38 -0.47
N LEU A 84 10.20 1.57 -1.12
CA LEU A 84 10.47 0.18 -1.49
C LEU A 84 10.10 -0.06 -2.96
N PRO A 85 10.97 -0.68 -3.77
CA PRO A 85 10.62 -1.06 -5.14
C PRO A 85 9.46 -2.04 -5.17
N ILE A 86 8.52 -1.80 -6.07
CA ILE A 86 7.37 -2.67 -6.34
C ILE A 86 7.19 -2.82 -7.84
N PHE A 87 6.57 -3.92 -8.25
CA PHE A 87 6.52 -4.33 -9.66
C PHE A 87 5.09 -4.62 -10.10
N ALA A 88 4.81 -4.40 -11.39
CA ALA A 88 3.47 -4.59 -11.98
C ALA A 88 3.01 -6.06 -12.02
N ASP A 89 3.96 -7.01 -12.05
CA ASP A 89 3.67 -8.44 -11.88
C ASP A 89 3.57 -8.87 -10.40
N GLY A 90 3.84 -7.92 -9.49
CA GLY A 90 3.74 -8.02 -8.04
C GLY A 90 4.67 -9.03 -7.38
N HIS A 91 5.81 -9.39 -8.00
CA HIS A 91 6.87 -10.05 -7.24
C HIS A 91 7.48 -9.08 -6.22
N PRO A 92 7.97 -9.56 -5.06
CA PRO A 92 8.64 -8.70 -4.09
C PRO A 92 10.08 -8.41 -4.49
N TYR A 93 10.56 -7.19 -4.19
CA TYR A 93 11.96 -6.84 -4.38
C TYR A 93 12.89 -7.74 -3.56
N ASN A 94 13.96 -8.24 -4.18
CA ASN A 94 14.98 -9.05 -3.54
C ASN A 94 15.86 -8.21 -2.59
N LEU A 95 15.40 -8.01 -1.35
CA LEU A 95 16.13 -7.26 -0.33
C LEU A 95 17.49 -7.87 0.05
N GLN A 96 17.70 -9.17 -0.19
CA GLN A 96 18.91 -9.88 0.25
C GLN A 96 20.07 -9.68 -0.70
N HIS A 97 19.81 -9.68 -2.01
CA HIS A 97 20.83 -9.58 -3.05
C HIS A 97 20.72 -8.30 -3.89
N GLY A 98 19.62 -7.56 -3.74
CA GLY A 98 19.24 -6.48 -4.64
C GLY A 98 18.78 -7.02 -6.01
N GLU A 99 18.11 -6.14 -6.76
CA GLU A 99 17.83 -6.33 -8.18
C GLU A 99 17.59 -4.97 -8.85
N GLN A 100 17.31 -4.95 -10.14
CA GLN A 100 16.92 -3.73 -10.83
C GLN A 100 15.58 -3.23 -10.22
N PRO A 101 15.54 -2.08 -9.53
CA PRO A 101 14.36 -1.69 -8.74
C PRO A 101 13.17 -1.21 -9.58
N GLY A 102 13.30 -1.16 -10.91
CA GLY A 102 12.31 -0.51 -11.77
C GLY A 102 12.06 0.96 -11.38
N ALA A 103 10.98 1.53 -11.90
CA ALA A 103 10.65 2.94 -11.71
C ALA A 103 9.71 3.22 -10.53
N VAL A 104 8.98 2.21 -10.05
CA VAL A 104 7.86 2.40 -9.11
C VAL A 104 8.27 2.08 -7.68
N ARG A 105 7.75 2.86 -6.73
CA ARG A 105 8.00 2.70 -5.30
C ARG A 105 6.69 2.72 -4.50
N ALA A 106 6.60 1.86 -3.50
CA ALA A 106 5.70 2.05 -2.38
C ALA A 106 6.37 2.98 -1.36
N ILE A 107 5.70 4.06 -0.99
CA ILE A 107 6.11 4.92 0.12
C ILE A 107 5.33 4.48 1.36
N TYR A 108 6.02 4.15 2.45
CA TYR A 108 5.37 3.66 3.66
C TYR A 108 5.99 4.25 4.93
N SER A 109 5.19 4.29 5.99
CA SER A 109 5.63 4.74 7.32
C SER A 109 6.51 3.69 7.99
N ALA A 110 7.67 4.10 8.50
CA ALA A 110 8.54 3.24 9.29
C ALA A 110 7.93 2.86 10.65
N ASP A 111 6.92 3.59 11.14
CA ASP A 111 6.36 3.39 12.47
C ASP A 111 5.34 2.24 12.52
N ASN A 112 4.59 2.03 11.44
CA ASN A 112 3.45 1.11 11.40
C ASN A 112 3.24 0.43 10.04
N ASN A 113 4.17 0.58 9.10
CA ASN A 113 4.06 0.04 7.73
C ASN A 113 2.80 0.52 6.95
N ALA A 114 2.20 1.66 7.34
CA ALA A 114 1.10 2.23 6.58
C ALA A 114 1.57 2.65 5.18
N LEU A 115 0.83 2.25 4.14
CA LEU A 115 1.09 2.67 2.77
C LEU A 115 0.66 4.14 2.60
N CYS A 116 1.63 5.01 2.36
CA CYS A 116 1.44 6.45 2.22
C CYS A 116 1.10 6.85 0.78
N ALA A 117 1.80 6.26 -0.20
CA ALA A 117 1.60 6.53 -1.61
C ALA A 117 2.24 5.45 -2.48
N VAL A 118 1.80 5.36 -3.73
CA VAL A 118 2.54 4.70 -4.81
C VAL A 118 3.05 5.78 -5.74
N VAL A 119 4.36 5.82 -5.96
CA VAL A 119 5.02 6.85 -6.75
C VAL A 119 5.90 6.22 -7.82
N ALA A 120 6.20 6.96 -8.87
CA ALA A 120 7.13 6.51 -9.89
C ALA A 120 8.13 7.59 -10.24
N HIS A 121 9.33 7.18 -10.64
CA HIS A 121 10.31 8.09 -11.20
C HIS A 121 9.85 8.60 -12.57
N ASN A 122 10.05 9.89 -12.80
CA ASN A 122 10.02 10.45 -14.15
C ASN A 122 11.34 10.12 -14.85
N ASN A 123 11.35 9.29 -15.89
CA ASN A 123 12.54 9.03 -16.72
C ASN A 123 13.85 8.86 -15.90
N ASN A 124 14.98 9.43 -16.37
CA ASN A 124 16.29 9.31 -15.73
C ASN A 124 16.57 10.37 -14.66
N ASN A 125 15.63 11.27 -14.35
CA ASN A 125 15.78 12.18 -13.22
C ASN A 125 15.22 11.52 -11.96
N GLY A 126 15.91 11.68 -10.83
CA GLY A 126 15.52 11.04 -9.56
C GLY A 126 14.21 11.54 -8.97
N ASP A 127 13.44 12.37 -9.69
CA ASP A 127 12.21 12.98 -9.22
C ASP A 127 11.04 12.00 -9.27
N PHE A 128 10.15 12.09 -8.29
CA PHE A 128 8.94 11.28 -8.20
C PHE A 128 7.66 12.02 -8.63
N HIS A 129 6.70 11.27 -9.19
CA HIS A 129 5.30 11.67 -9.28
C HIS A 129 4.37 10.64 -8.65
N LEU A 130 3.20 11.10 -8.21
CA LEU A 130 2.15 10.22 -7.69
C LEU A 130 1.53 9.40 -8.82
N CYS A 131 1.36 8.10 -8.59
CA CYS A 131 0.54 7.26 -9.47
C CYS A 131 -0.96 7.50 -9.21
N SER A 132 -1.76 7.65 -10.25
CA SER A 132 -3.20 7.91 -10.11
C SER A 132 -3.98 6.62 -9.84
N THR A 133 -4.86 6.63 -8.84
CA THR A 133 -5.95 5.65 -8.68
C THR A 133 -7.24 6.33 -9.17
N ASN A 134 -8.02 5.70 -10.05
CA ASN A 134 -9.21 6.32 -10.66
C ASN A 134 -10.52 5.95 -9.96
#